data_AF-A0A1V2Q3L1-F1
#
_entry.id   AF-A0A1V2Q3L1-F1
#
_cell.length_a   1.000
_cell.length_b   1.000
_cell.length_c   1.000
_cell.angle_alpha   90.00
_cell.angle_beta   90.00
_cell.angle_gamma   90.00
#
_symmetry.space_group_name_H-M   'P 1'
#
loop_
_entity.id
_entity.type
_entity.pdbx_description
1 polymer ?
#
loop_
_entity_poly.entity_id
_entity_poly.type
_entity_poly.pdbx_seq_one_letter_code
_entity_poly.pdbx_strand_id
1 'polypeptide(L)'
;MTLPGTDTLIIEQPWHIGRHLWGASYRTTVYDERGALLATVTEREGPRLPRRVLRRIGFAGRSRYDLVLAWQGQPLLVVRKGMGKPPAQVFRPDGTPIGSVRRQGRNRFLLQDPTGQQLGLFHDVAWFSFGEVTKRDGRRVRRDVLRLPPGAPEPVRSLAIGTAVAFDVVRGIGTGETIGHWSGFVPSS
;
A
#
# COMPACT_ATOMS: atom_id res chain seq x y z
N MET A 1 16.70 -3.34 -3.57
CA MET A 1 16.06 -4.59 -3.97
C MET A 1 14.60 -4.56 -3.52
N THR A 2 13.68 -4.97 -4.38
CA THR A 2 12.26 -5.24 -4.03
C THR A 2 12.09 -6.64 -3.44
N LEU A 3 10.86 -7.02 -3.06
CA LEU A 3 10.58 -8.37 -2.53
C LEU A 3 11.07 -9.44 -3.53
N PRO A 4 11.93 -10.37 -3.10
CA PRO A 4 12.54 -11.34 -4.00
C PRO A 4 11.55 -12.41 -4.47
N GLY A 5 11.68 -12.80 -5.74
CA GLY A 5 11.27 -14.12 -6.22
C GLY A 5 9.78 -14.40 -6.40
N THR A 6 8.89 -13.41 -6.34
CA THR A 6 7.47 -13.61 -6.66
C THR A 6 6.87 -12.45 -7.43
N ASP A 7 5.99 -12.77 -8.37
CA ASP A 7 5.21 -11.79 -9.12
C ASP A 7 3.77 -11.67 -8.59
N THR A 8 3.35 -12.58 -7.72
CA THR A 8 2.06 -12.52 -7.02
C THR A 8 2.28 -12.22 -5.55
N LEU A 9 1.63 -11.16 -5.05
CA LEU A 9 1.61 -10.79 -3.64
C LEU A 9 0.19 -10.87 -3.11
N ILE A 10 0.02 -11.61 -2.02
CA ILE A 10 -1.18 -11.61 -1.21
C ILE A 10 -0.99 -10.62 -0.07
N ILE A 11 -1.81 -9.58 -0.04
CA ILE A 11 -1.66 -8.44 0.85
C ILE A 11 -2.82 -8.47 1.84
N GLU A 12 -2.53 -8.81 3.09
CA GLU A 12 -3.53 -8.94 4.13
C GLU A 12 -3.51 -7.78 5.12
N GLN A 13 -4.70 -7.21 5.32
CA GLN A 13 -4.91 -6.15 6.28
C GLN A 13 -5.87 -6.61 7.38
N PRO A 14 -5.54 -6.44 8.66
CA PRO A 14 -6.46 -6.75 9.75
C PRO A 14 -7.80 -6.04 9.57
N TRP A 15 -8.88 -6.81 9.59
CA TRP A 15 -10.24 -6.29 9.52
C TRP A 15 -10.87 -6.28 10.90
N HIS A 16 -11.12 -5.09 11.44
CA HIS A 16 -11.84 -4.91 12.69
C HIS A 16 -12.99 -3.91 12.49
N ILE A 17 -14.21 -4.31 12.87
CA ILE A 17 -15.41 -3.46 12.87
C ILE A 17 -15.19 -2.19 13.73
N GLY A 18 -14.28 -2.26 14.71
CA GLY A 18 -13.88 -1.15 15.58
C GLY A 18 -12.54 -0.45 15.24
N ARG A 19 -12.01 -0.55 14.00
CA ARG A 19 -10.74 0.11 13.60
C ARG A 19 -10.71 1.61 13.93
N HIS A 20 -11.88 2.25 13.99
CA HIS A 20 -12.06 3.65 14.38
C HIS A 20 -11.74 3.95 15.86
N LEU A 21 -11.86 2.96 16.75
CA LEU A 21 -11.73 3.18 18.18
C LEU A 21 -10.29 2.94 18.67
N TRP A 22 -9.59 1.91 18.17
CA TRP A 22 -8.43 1.31 18.86
C TRP A 22 -7.11 1.24 18.09
N GLY A 23 -6.98 1.75 16.86
CA GLY A 23 -5.70 1.60 16.13
C GLY A 23 -5.49 2.57 14.99
N ALA A 24 -4.86 3.69 15.27
CA ALA A 24 -4.42 4.66 14.25
C ALA A 24 -3.21 4.17 13.44
N SER A 25 -2.63 3.01 13.73
CA SER A 25 -1.43 2.49 13.05
C SER A 25 -1.80 1.68 11.81
N TYR A 26 -1.12 1.98 10.71
CA TYR A 26 -1.23 1.19 9.49
C TYR A 26 -0.40 -0.10 9.63
N ARG A 27 -1.02 -1.26 9.40
CA ARG A 27 -0.35 -2.55 9.38
C ARG A 27 -0.91 -3.44 8.27
N THR A 28 -0.01 -4.02 7.49
CA THR A 28 -0.32 -4.98 6.43
C THR A 28 0.71 -6.10 6.47
N THR A 29 0.31 -7.30 6.10
CA THR A 29 1.21 -8.46 5.97
C THR A 29 1.17 -8.94 4.53
N VAL A 30 2.33 -9.27 3.96
CA VAL A 30 2.48 -9.68 2.57
C VAL A 30 2.95 -11.11 2.52
N TYR A 31 2.25 -11.93 1.74
CA TYR A 31 2.56 -13.34 1.50
C TYR A 31 2.73 -13.60 0.01
N ASP A 32 3.36 -14.72 -0.32
CA ASP A 32 3.30 -15.27 -1.68
C ASP A 32 1.97 -15.99 -1.92
N GLU A 33 1.80 -16.54 -3.12
CA GLU A 33 0.64 -17.33 -3.51
C GLU A 33 0.49 -18.64 -2.70
N ARG A 34 1.60 -19.18 -2.19
CA ARG A 34 1.66 -20.41 -1.37
C ARG A 34 1.34 -20.13 0.10
N GLY A 35 1.17 -18.86 0.47
CA GLY A 35 0.87 -18.41 1.82
C GLY A 35 2.10 -18.22 2.71
N ALA A 36 3.32 -18.31 2.17
CA ALA A 36 4.55 -18.04 2.90
C ALA A 36 4.68 -16.53 3.16
N LEU A 37 5.11 -16.18 4.38
CA LEU A 37 5.30 -14.79 4.78
C LEU A 37 6.49 -14.17 4.04
N LEU A 38 6.22 -13.11 3.26
CA LEU A 38 7.24 -12.37 2.53
C LEU A 38 7.62 -11.07 3.21
N ALA A 39 6.67 -10.33 3.78
CA ALA A 39 6.98 -9.05 4.40
C ALA A 39 5.90 -8.55 5.34
N THR A 40 6.26 -7.56 6.13
CA THR A 40 5.31 -6.76 6.90
C THR A 40 5.42 -5.30 6.49
N VAL A 41 4.30 -4.60 6.49
CA VAL A 41 4.25 -3.14 6.35
C VAL A 41 3.74 -2.57 7.65
N THR A 42 4.52 -1.66 8.22
CA THR A 42 4.17 -0.96 9.45
C THR A 42 4.47 0.52 9.33
N GLU A 43 3.69 1.36 9.99
CA GLU A 43 4.04 2.77 10.14
C GLU A 43 5.31 2.91 11.01
N ARG A 44 6.32 3.65 10.53
CA ARG A 44 7.54 3.97 11.27
C ARG A 44 7.18 4.74 12.54
N GLU A 45 7.75 4.33 13.67
CA GLU A 45 7.50 5.01 14.95
C GLU A 45 7.99 6.45 14.90
N GLY A 46 7.06 7.39 15.06
CA GLY A 46 7.34 8.81 15.32
C GLY A 46 6.53 9.26 16.54
N PRO A 47 6.68 10.52 17.01
CA PRO A 47 6.03 10.99 18.24
C PRO A 47 4.53 10.70 18.20
N ARG A 48 4.11 9.76 19.08
CA ARG A 48 2.82 9.04 19.01
C ARG A 48 1.60 9.91 19.36
N LEU A 49 1.81 11.07 19.99
CA LEU A 49 0.79 11.78 20.75
C LEU A 49 -0.10 12.74 19.94
N PRO A 50 0.38 13.54 18.95
CA PRO A 50 -0.55 14.39 18.17
C PRO A 50 -1.26 13.64 17.02
N ARG A 51 -0.67 12.58 16.44
CA ARG A 51 -1.21 11.92 15.23
C ARG A 51 -2.48 11.11 15.45
N ARG A 52 -2.60 10.45 16.62
CA ARG A 52 -3.78 9.63 16.97
C ARG A 52 -5.05 10.47 17.08
N VAL A 53 -4.92 11.70 17.60
CA VAL A 53 -6.03 12.64 17.78
C VAL A 53 -6.52 13.17 16.43
N LEU A 54 -5.62 13.62 15.56
CA LEU A 54 -5.96 14.13 14.21
C LEU A 54 -6.67 13.09 13.32
N ARG A 55 -6.26 11.81 13.39
CA ARG A 55 -6.91 10.74 12.63
C ARG A 55 -8.29 10.35 13.18
N ARG A 56 -8.57 10.65 14.46
CA ARG A 56 -9.86 10.39 15.12
C ARG A 56 -10.96 11.37 14.68
N ILE A 57 -10.59 12.55 14.15
CA ILE A 57 -11.51 13.64 13.74
C ILE A 57 -11.79 13.60 12.21
N GLY A 58 -11.73 12.42 11.58
CA GLY A 58 -12.10 12.28 10.15
C GLY A 58 -11.05 12.71 9.12
N PHE A 59 -9.83 13.08 9.54
CA PHE A 59 -8.74 13.49 8.63
C PHE A 59 -7.75 12.37 8.26
N ALA A 60 -8.10 11.10 8.47
CA ALA A 60 -7.21 9.95 8.21
C ALA A 60 -6.66 9.93 6.78
N GLY A 61 -7.47 10.34 5.80
CA GLY A 61 -7.10 10.48 4.40
C GLY A 61 -6.16 11.64 4.06
N ARG A 62 -6.06 12.66 4.93
CA ARG A 62 -5.19 13.84 4.76
C ARG A 62 -3.98 13.83 5.70
N SER A 63 -3.85 12.78 6.50
CA SER A 63 -2.78 12.61 7.46
C SER A 63 -1.46 12.22 6.79
N ARG A 64 -0.35 12.56 7.46
CA ARG A 64 0.98 12.09 7.09
C ARG A 64 1.10 10.58 7.34
N TYR A 65 1.70 9.84 6.42
CA TYR A 65 2.06 8.43 6.61
C TYR A 65 3.54 8.23 6.29
N ASP A 66 4.20 7.35 7.04
CA ASP A 66 5.55 6.89 6.77
C ASP A 66 5.56 5.38 7.02
N LEU A 67 5.37 4.60 5.96
CA LEU A 67 5.20 3.16 6.01
C LEU A 67 6.49 2.47 5.59
N VAL A 68 6.91 1.47 6.35
CA VAL A 68 8.09 0.67 6.04
C VAL A 68 7.63 -0.72 5.66
N LEU A 69 7.95 -1.15 4.44
CA LEU A 69 7.89 -2.54 4.02
C LEU A 69 9.21 -3.20 4.42
N ALA A 70 9.14 -4.24 5.25
CA ALA A 70 10.30 -4.96 5.75
C ALA A 70 10.19 -6.47 5.49
N TRP A 71 11.29 -7.09 5.08
CA TRP A 71 11.46 -8.53 4.92
C TRP A 71 12.49 -9.01 5.92
N GLN A 72 12.16 -10.04 6.71
CA GLN A 72 13.06 -10.57 7.76
C GLN A 72 13.60 -9.48 8.71
N GLY A 73 12.77 -8.48 9.02
CA GLY A 73 13.13 -7.34 9.86
C GLY A 73 13.96 -6.24 9.17
N GLN A 74 14.43 -6.47 7.95
CA GLN A 74 15.20 -5.48 7.19
C GLN A 74 14.28 -4.61 6.32
N PRO A 75 14.38 -3.28 6.39
CA PRO A 75 13.58 -2.39 5.55
C PRO A 75 13.96 -2.57 4.08
N LEU A 76 12.97 -2.67 3.20
CA LEU A 76 13.14 -2.78 1.74
C LEU A 76 12.63 -1.54 1.00
N LEU A 77 11.46 -1.03 1.41
CA LEU A 77 10.85 0.16 0.81
C LEU A 77 10.24 1.03 1.90
N VAL A 78 10.20 2.32 1.64
CA VAL A 78 9.51 3.30 2.48
C VAL A 78 8.49 4.05 1.64
N VAL A 79 7.22 3.98 2.03
CA VAL A 79 6.13 4.74 1.39
C VAL A 79 5.76 5.92 2.28
N ARG A 80 6.02 7.13 1.80
CA ARG A 80 5.70 8.36 2.53
C ARG A 80 4.55 9.09 1.86
N LYS A 81 3.71 9.69 2.68
CA LYS A 81 2.69 10.63 2.23
C LYS A 81 2.72 11.83 3.16
N GLY A 82 2.79 13.03 2.57
CA GLY A 82 2.68 14.29 3.30
C GLY A 82 1.27 14.53 3.83
N MET A 83 1.06 15.70 4.45
CA MET A 83 -0.30 16.15 4.73
C MET A 83 -1.01 16.56 3.44
N GLY A 84 -2.32 16.30 3.36
CA GLY A 84 -3.17 16.70 2.25
C GLY A 84 -3.37 15.62 1.16
N LYS A 85 -3.52 16.08 -0.08
CA LYS A 85 -3.75 15.25 -1.27
C LYS A 85 -2.40 14.85 -1.92
N PRO A 86 -2.37 13.89 -2.86
CA PRO A 86 -1.16 13.20 -3.37
C PRO A 86 -0.01 14.16 -3.80
N PRO A 87 1.24 13.68 -3.96
CA PRO A 87 1.61 12.27 -4.16
C PRO A 87 1.99 11.49 -2.89
N ALA A 88 1.85 10.16 -2.95
CA ALA A 88 2.63 9.26 -2.10
C ALA A 88 3.99 9.02 -2.79
N GLN A 89 5.07 9.01 -2.04
CA GLN A 89 6.43 8.84 -2.54
C GLN A 89 6.97 7.50 -2.05
N VAL A 90 7.72 6.81 -2.92
CA VAL A 90 8.38 5.54 -2.60
C VAL A 90 9.88 5.78 -2.57
N PHE A 91 10.53 5.30 -1.51
CA PHE A 91 11.97 5.44 -1.29
C PHE A 91 12.59 4.07 -1.02
N ARG A 92 13.89 3.99 -1.32
CA ARG A 92 14.77 2.98 -0.75
C ARG A 92 15.00 3.26 0.75
N PRO A 93 15.47 2.28 1.53
CA PRO A 93 15.70 2.43 2.97
C PRO A 93 16.74 3.50 3.32
N ASP A 94 17.71 3.71 2.43
CA ASP A 94 18.77 4.74 2.50
C ASP A 94 18.24 6.17 2.26
N GLY A 95 16.95 6.32 1.91
CA GLY A 95 16.33 7.61 1.60
C GLY A 95 16.38 7.99 0.12
N THR A 96 16.99 7.19 -0.75
CA THR A 96 17.02 7.44 -2.20
C THR A 96 15.60 7.36 -2.77
N PRO A 97 15.10 8.40 -3.47
CA PRO A 97 13.79 8.35 -4.09
C PRO A 97 13.76 7.33 -5.23
N ILE A 98 12.70 6.52 -5.26
CA ILE A 98 12.39 5.60 -6.36
C ILE A 98 11.38 6.25 -7.30
N GLY A 99 10.45 7.02 -6.76
CA GLY A 99 9.45 7.74 -7.54
C GLY A 99 8.22 8.07 -6.70
N SER A 100 7.12 8.34 -7.37
CA SER A 100 5.88 8.74 -6.71
C SER A 100 4.64 8.19 -7.39
N VAL A 101 3.55 8.16 -6.62
CA VAL A 101 2.25 7.66 -7.02
C VAL A 101 1.24 8.78 -6.81
N ARG A 102 0.65 9.23 -7.91
CA ARG A 102 -0.33 10.32 -7.92
C ARG A 102 -1.70 9.81 -8.33
N ARG A 103 -2.71 10.09 -7.52
CA ARG A 103 -4.10 9.78 -7.87
C ARG A 103 -4.59 10.75 -8.97
N GLN A 104 -5.10 10.21 -10.07
CA GLN A 104 -5.65 10.93 -11.23
C GLN A 104 -7.14 10.62 -11.43
N GLY A 105 -7.98 11.19 -10.57
CA GLY A 105 -9.43 10.92 -10.55
C GLY A 105 -9.79 9.83 -9.56
N ARG A 106 -10.94 9.17 -9.75
CA ARG A 106 -11.50 8.29 -8.69
C ARG A 106 -10.63 7.05 -8.45
N ASN A 107 -10.19 6.38 -9.52
CA ASN A 107 -9.56 5.05 -9.46
C ASN A 107 -8.31 4.88 -10.34
N ARG A 108 -7.69 5.99 -10.80
CA ARG A 108 -6.45 5.92 -11.59
C ARG A 108 -5.28 6.41 -10.75
N PHE A 109 -4.17 5.70 -10.83
CA PHE A 109 -2.96 5.98 -10.07
C PHE A 109 -1.80 6.03 -11.05
N LEU A 110 -1.29 7.24 -11.26
CA LEU A 110 -0.15 7.51 -12.13
C LEU A 110 1.13 7.20 -11.37
N LEU A 111 1.99 6.37 -11.97
CA LEU A 111 3.34 6.11 -11.49
C LEU A 111 4.30 7.10 -12.16
N GLN A 112 5.15 7.71 -11.35
CA GLN A 112 6.16 8.67 -11.80
C GLN A 112 7.53 8.26 -11.26
N ASP A 113 8.57 8.48 -12.04
CA ASP A 113 9.96 8.30 -11.62
C ASP A 113 10.40 9.38 -10.60
N PRO A 114 11.66 9.41 -10.14
CA PRO A 114 12.15 10.46 -9.25
C PRO A 114 12.16 11.87 -9.84
N THR A 115 12.23 12.01 -11.18
CA THR A 115 12.26 13.30 -11.88
C THR A 115 10.85 13.85 -12.13
N GLY A 116 9.82 13.02 -11.95
CA GLY A 116 8.42 13.34 -12.22
C GLY A 116 7.94 12.87 -13.60
N GLN A 117 8.80 12.22 -14.39
CA GLN A 117 8.41 11.60 -15.65
C GLN A 117 7.36 10.52 -15.41
N GLN A 118 6.33 10.50 -16.26
CA GLN A 118 5.28 9.49 -16.21
C GLN A 118 5.80 8.15 -16.72
N LEU A 119 5.62 7.10 -15.92
CA LEU A 119 5.98 5.73 -16.27
C LEU A 119 4.77 4.93 -16.77
N GLY A 120 3.56 5.37 -16.43
CA GLY A 120 2.30 4.72 -16.80
C GLY A 120 1.28 4.73 -15.66
N LEU A 121 0.10 4.15 -15.89
CA LEU A 121 -0.87 3.94 -14.82
C LEU A 121 -0.60 2.61 -14.12
N PHE A 122 -0.88 2.57 -12.82
CA PHE A 122 -0.71 1.38 -11.98
C PHE A 122 -1.41 0.13 -12.55
N HIS A 123 -2.59 0.30 -13.15
CA HIS A 123 -3.35 -0.81 -13.75
C HIS A 123 -2.82 -1.25 -15.12
N ASP A 124 -1.99 -0.44 -15.77
CA ASP A 124 -1.35 -0.82 -17.04
C ASP A 124 -0.16 -1.75 -16.79
N VAL A 125 0.46 -1.63 -15.62
CA VAL A 125 1.71 -2.33 -15.27
C VAL A 125 1.54 -3.42 -14.21
N ALA A 126 0.36 -3.52 -13.61
CA ALA A 126 0.05 -4.50 -12.59
C ALA A 126 -1.45 -4.80 -12.55
N TRP A 127 -1.79 -6.07 -12.33
CA TRP A 127 -3.15 -6.44 -11.97
C TRP A 127 -3.30 -6.35 -10.45
N PHE A 128 -4.32 -5.64 -10.00
CA PHE A 128 -4.60 -5.48 -8.57
C PHE A 128 -6.08 -5.76 -8.31
N SER A 129 -6.35 -6.67 -7.39
CA SER A 129 -7.68 -6.95 -6.87
C SER A 129 -7.72 -6.57 -5.40
N PHE A 130 -8.61 -5.64 -5.07
CA PHE A 130 -8.94 -5.34 -3.68
C PHE A 130 -9.99 -6.33 -3.23
N GLY A 131 -9.56 -7.27 -2.40
CA GLY A 131 -10.35 -8.45 -2.16
C GLY A 131 -11.22 -8.34 -0.93
N GLU A 132 -11.85 -9.47 -0.66
CA GLU A 132 -12.90 -9.59 0.34
C GLU A 132 -12.32 -9.81 1.74
N VAL A 133 -13.22 -9.72 2.72
CA VAL A 133 -12.90 -10.03 4.12
C VAL A 133 -13.01 -11.52 4.33
N THR A 134 -11.88 -12.17 4.57
CA THR A 134 -11.79 -13.60 4.89
C THR A 134 -11.33 -13.82 6.34
N LYS A 135 -11.24 -15.08 6.77
CA LYS A 135 -10.66 -15.47 8.06
C LYS A 135 -9.26 -16.07 7.86
N ARG A 136 -8.30 -15.67 8.71
CA ARG A 136 -6.97 -16.28 8.86
C ARG A 136 -6.63 -16.38 10.34
N ASP A 137 -6.23 -17.56 10.79
CA ASP A 137 -5.86 -17.83 12.20
C ASP A 137 -6.89 -17.29 13.21
N GLY A 138 -8.17 -17.49 12.92
CA GLY A 138 -9.28 -17.02 13.75
C GLY A 138 -9.57 -15.51 13.68
N ARG A 139 -8.82 -14.74 12.88
CA ARG A 139 -8.98 -13.28 12.71
C ARG A 139 -9.55 -12.94 11.35
N ARG A 140 -10.34 -11.86 11.27
CA ARG A 140 -10.82 -11.33 9.99
C ARG A 140 -9.72 -10.50 9.34
N VAL A 141 -9.47 -10.72 8.05
CA VAL A 141 -8.50 -9.98 7.25
C VAL A 141 -9.10 -9.61 5.90
N ARG A 142 -8.85 -8.40 5.41
CA ARG A 142 -9.07 -8.08 3.99
C ARG A 142 -7.88 -8.60 3.20
N ARG A 143 -8.14 -9.35 2.13
CA ARG A 143 -7.10 -9.98 1.32
C ARG A 143 -7.05 -9.35 -0.06
N ASP A 144 -6.12 -8.43 -0.28
CA ASP A 144 -5.86 -7.86 -1.60
C ASP A 144 -4.84 -8.74 -2.35
N VAL A 145 -4.86 -8.71 -3.68
CA VAL A 145 -3.96 -9.48 -4.55
C VAL A 145 -3.32 -8.55 -5.56
N LEU A 146 -1.99 -8.50 -5.56
CA LEU A 146 -1.20 -7.86 -6.61
C LEU A 146 -0.58 -8.95 -7.48
N ARG A 147 -0.66 -8.79 -8.79
CA ARG A 147 0.10 -9.56 -9.77
C ARG A 147 0.88 -8.61 -10.68
N LEU A 148 2.17 -8.87 -10.80
CA LEU A 148 3.10 -8.13 -11.65
C LEU A 148 3.43 -8.98 -12.87
N PRO A 149 3.78 -8.36 -14.01
CA PRO A 149 4.45 -9.07 -15.08
C PRO A 149 5.78 -9.65 -14.59
N PRO A 150 6.14 -10.89 -14.97
CA PRO A 150 7.45 -11.45 -14.67
C PRO A 150 8.56 -10.55 -15.16
N GLY A 151 9.55 -10.29 -14.30
CA GLY A 151 10.68 -9.42 -14.65
C GLY A 151 10.32 -7.94 -14.81
N ALA A 152 9.19 -7.47 -14.28
CA ALA A 152 8.81 -6.06 -14.30
C ALA A 152 10.01 -5.16 -13.91
N PRO A 153 10.37 -4.16 -14.73
CA PRO A 153 11.58 -3.37 -14.53
C PRO A 153 11.46 -2.45 -13.32
N GLU A 154 12.60 -2.09 -12.74
CA GLU A 154 12.67 -0.97 -11.80
C GLU A 154 12.66 0.36 -12.57
N PRO A 155 12.04 1.44 -12.05
CA PRO A 155 11.40 1.54 -10.72
C PRO A 155 9.93 1.08 -10.70
N VAL A 156 9.36 0.66 -11.83
CA VAL A 156 7.93 0.31 -11.96
C VAL A 156 7.52 -0.77 -10.96
N ARG A 157 8.33 -1.81 -10.80
CA ARG A 157 8.11 -2.88 -9.83
C ARG A 157 8.01 -2.36 -8.39
N SER A 158 9.00 -1.59 -7.93
CA SER A 158 8.98 -0.96 -6.60
C SER A 158 7.76 -0.08 -6.40
N LEU A 159 7.39 0.71 -7.41
CA LEU A 159 6.26 1.63 -7.35
C LEU A 159 4.92 0.89 -7.30
N ALA A 160 4.76 -0.19 -8.07
CA ALA A 160 3.56 -1.01 -8.05
C ALA A 160 3.39 -1.72 -6.70
N ILE A 161 4.47 -2.32 -6.16
CA ILE A 161 4.45 -2.92 -4.81
C ILE A 161 4.12 -1.86 -3.75
N GLY A 162 4.80 -0.73 -3.76
CA GLY A 162 4.55 0.39 -2.84
C GLY A 162 3.12 0.90 -2.91
N THR A 163 2.54 0.97 -4.12
CA THR A 163 1.14 1.34 -4.35
C THR A 163 0.18 0.34 -3.72
N ALA A 164 0.37 -0.96 -3.99
CA ALA A 164 -0.52 -2.02 -3.54
C ALA A 164 -0.52 -2.17 -2.02
N VAL A 165 0.67 -2.20 -1.39
CA VAL A 165 0.77 -2.40 0.06
C VAL A 165 0.31 -1.20 0.88
N ALA A 166 0.27 -0.02 0.25
CA ALA A 166 -0.19 1.24 0.85
C ALA A 166 -1.47 1.77 0.19
N PHE A 167 -2.26 0.91 -0.47
CA PHE A 167 -3.34 1.33 -1.37
C PHE A 167 -4.35 2.29 -0.72
N ASP A 168 -4.74 2.01 0.54
CA ASP A 168 -5.63 2.89 1.30
C ASP A 168 -5.04 4.29 1.54
N VAL A 169 -3.73 4.38 1.79
CA VAL A 169 -3.02 5.65 1.96
C VAL A 169 -2.96 6.42 0.63
N VAL A 170 -2.63 5.72 -0.46
CA VAL A 170 -2.53 6.28 -1.82
C VAL A 170 -3.88 6.80 -2.32
N ARG A 171 -4.98 6.05 -2.10
CA ARG A 171 -6.33 6.48 -2.50
C ARG A 171 -6.94 7.56 -1.61
N GLY A 172 -6.29 7.89 -0.50
CA GLY A 172 -6.69 8.98 0.40
C GLY A 172 -7.74 8.58 1.42
N ILE A 173 -7.82 7.28 1.75
CA ILE A 173 -8.67 6.71 2.80
C ILE A 173 -7.84 6.58 4.10
N GLY A 174 -6.56 6.22 3.97
CA GLY A 174 -5.64 6.10 5.11
C GLY A 174 -5.99 4.88 5.97
N THR A 175 -6.33 5.11 7.23
CA THR A 175 -6.83 4.07 8.15
C THR A 175 -8.34 4.11 8.40
N GLY A 176 -9.06 5.09 7.83
CA GLY A 176 -10.50 5.30 8.10
C GLY A 176 -11.38 4.70 7.00
N GLU A 177 -12.45 4.01 7.38
CA GLU A 177 -13.44 3.34 6.52
C GLU A 177 -12.91 2.24 5.59
N THR A 178 -13.50 1.06 5.78
CA THR A 178 -13.37 -0.07 4.86
C THR A 178 -14.79 -0.36 4.34
N ILE A 179 -15.33 0.56 3.54
CA ILE A 179 -16.61 0.37 2.85
C ILE A 179 -16.40 0.73 1.39
N GLY A 180 -16.69 -0.23 0.51
CA GLY A 180 -16.60 -0.08 -0.93
C GLY A 180 -16.21 -1.38 -1.59
N HIS A 181 -17.21 -2.22 -1.85
CA HIS A 181 -17.15 -3.33 -2.80
C HIS A 181 -16.50 -2.84 -4.10
N TRP A 182 -15.29 -3.33 -4.40
CA TRP A 182 -14.65 -3.12 -5.69
C TRP A 182 -14.96 -4.34 -6.55
N SER A 183 -15.84 -4.18 -7.54
CA SER A 183 -15.99 -5.13 -8.65
C SER A 183 -14.80 -4.93 -9.60
N GLY A 184 -13.92 -5.93 -9.67
CA GLY A 184 -12.73 -5.92 -10.52
C GLY A 184 -13.05 -5.64 -11.99
N PHE A 185 -12.12 -4.97 -12.66
CA PHE A 185 -12.12 -4.86 -14.12
C PHE A 185 -11.45 -6.11 -14.70
N VAL A 186 -12.14 -6.78 -15.62
CA VAL A 186 -11.61 -7.89 -16.42
C VAL A 186 -10.99 -7.25 -17.67
N PRO A 187 -9.68 -7.39 -17.94
CA PRO A 187 -9.15 -7.01 -19.23
C PRO A 187 -9.78 -7.95 -20.27
N SER A 188 -10.48 -7.38 -21.24
CA SER A 188 -10.82 -8.09 -22.47
C SER A 188 -9.51 -8.40 -23.19
N SER A 189 -9.15 -9.68 -23.19
CA SER A 189 -8.23 -10.28 -24.17
C SER A 189 -8.66 -9.99 -25.60
#